data_AF-A0A078AW33-F1
#
_entry.id   AF-A0A078AW33-F1
#
_cell.length_a   1.000
_cell.length_b   1.000
_cell.length_c   1.000
_cell.angle_alpha   90.00
_cell.angle_beta   90.00
_cell.angle_gamma   90.00
#
_symmetry.space_group_name_H-M   'P 1'
#
loop_
_entity.id
_entity.type
_entity.pdbx_description
1 polymer ?
#
loop_
_entity_poly.entity_id
_entity_poly.type
_entity_poly.pdbx_seq_one_letter_code
_entity_poly.pdbx_strand_id
1 'polypeptide(L)'
;MVESSVLFQQSLDQVNIIIQKSEADQITIKVLIGTSKINQEDKRAQDQLDCPICLQIVYNPVECSNCQKCFCEDCVNSWLQRDRYDSCPLCKQKLVPKQIHRFVRQFIEDTLFEGCKNELCEQQGRKIKYSDLLKHYQYQCEEVKVSCPLQCGSQYLRKQKKLHIDQCTKINYQCRQCGCNKSILEEKQVPHNCIEYLQQQESKFKQKVEEKDKHAIQVKAPQNNGDSGLPQQSDQFWTKLHKYPLEKMTYQQMRKLPGHEGYQISWFCDAKNFLGCKGGQDLMFNFCGDPQTLTYHCDICNFDFCQVCYDFYGNAHKHDLICTTWQQLMQTNEGYKVGWRCDATGYFGCQDQESIRTNHEEVLYHDSIAFFDLCEDCLRKYQVDDDSNDFD
;
A
#
# COMPACT_ATOMS: atom_id res chain seq x y z
N MET A 1 -21.70 30.48 17.88
CA MET A 1 -21.57 29.01 17.93
C MET A 1 -20.77 28.62 16.70
N VAL A 2 -19.53 28.20 16.88
CA VAL A 2 -18.67 27.76 15.77
C VAL A 2 -18.91 26.26 15.63
N GLU A 3 -19.52 25.82 14.53
CA GLU A 3 -19.64 24.40 14.22
C GLU A 3 -18.25 23.86 13.91
N SER A 4 -17.57 23.32 14.91
CA SER A 4 -16.35 22.54 14.70
C SER A 4 -16.72 21.18 14.14
N SER A 5 -16.77 21.08 12.82
CA SER A 5 -16.96 19.83 12.10
C SER A 5 -15.74 18.93 12.27
N VAL A 6 -15.85 17.85 13.05
CA VAL A 6 -14.80 16.83 13.17
C VAL A 6 -14.64 16.13 11.81
N LEU A 7 -13.44 16.21 11.22
CA LEU A 7 -13.13 15.57 9.94
C LEU A 7 -12.69 14.13 10.17
N PHE A 8 -13.57 13.18 9.84
CA PHE A 8 -13.25 11.75 9.79
C PHE A 8 -12.66 11.37 8.43
N GLN A 9 -11.73 10.42 8.40
CA GLN A 9 -11.26 9.77 7.17
C GLN A 9 -11.47 8.28 7.24
N GLN A 10 -11.62 7.64 6.08
CA GLN A 10 -11.55 6.18 5.99
C GLN A 10 -10.17 5.74 6.45
N SER A 11 -10.10 4.66 7.24
CA SER A 11 -8.81 4.10 7.66
C SER A 11 -8.00 3.64 6.44
N LEU A 12 -6.69 3.93 6.43
CA LEU A 12 -5.78 3.58 5.33
C LEU A 12 -5.79 2.08 5.00
N ASP A 13 -5.85 1.23 6.03
CA ASP A 13 -5.93 -0.23 5.86
C ASP A 13 -7.22 -0.66 5.15
N GLN A 14 -8.36 -0.03 5.46
CA GLN A 14 -9.60 -0.32 4.77
C GLN A 14 -9.64 0.28 3.37
N VAL A 15 -9.04 1.45 3.15
CA VAL A 15 -8.87 2.01 1.80
C VAL A 15 -8.07 1.01 0.94
N ASN A 16 -7.00 0.43 1.49
CA ASN A 16 -6.24 -0.63 0.81
C ASN A 16 -7.10 -1.87 0.55
N ILE A 17 -7.91 -2.34 1.51
CA ILE A 17 -8.84 -3.47 1.30
C ILE A 17 -9.92 -3.16 0.24
N ILE A 18 -10.41 -1.91 0.18
CA ILE A 18 -11.41 -1.45 -0.79
C ILE A 18 -10.79 -1.38 -2.19
N ILE A 19 -9.52 -1.01 -2.30
CA ILE A 19 -8.76 -0.91 -3.55
C ILE A 19 -8.27 -2.29 -4.03
N GLN A 20 -7.85 -3.15 -3.10
CA GLN A 20 -7.32 -4.48 -3.40
C GLN A 20 -8.43 -5.51 -3.69
N LYS A 21 -8.04 -6.61 -4.32
CA LYS A 21 -8.92 -7.71 -4.73
C LYS A 21 -9.47 -8.41 -3.48
N SER A 22 -10.71 -8.17 -3.12
CA SER A 22 -11.30 -8.91 -2.00
C SER A 22 -11.45 -10.39 -2.38
N GLU A 23 -11.17 -11.31 -1.44
CA GLU A 23 -11.42 -12.74 -1.63
C GLU A 23 -12.89 -13.03 -2.01
N ALA A 24 -13.79 -12.19 -1.52
CA ALA A 24 -15.22 -12.27 -1.80
C ALA A 24 -15.54 -11.95 -3.27
N ASP A 25 -14.74 -11.11 -3.94
CA ASP A 25 -14.85 -10.88 -5.39
C ASP A 25 -14.33 -12.08 -6.18
N GLN A 26 -13.26 -12.73 -5.70
CA GLN A 26 -12.66 -13.90 -6.37
C GLN A 26 -13.67 -15.06 -6.49
N ILE A 27 -14.49 -15.30 -5.46
CA ILE A 27 -15.52 -16.34 -5.48
C ILE A 27 -16.55 -16.08 -6.58
N THR A 28 -17.08 -14.85 -6.67
CA THR A 28 -18.07 -14.51 -7.71
C THR A 28 -17.46 -14.64 -9.10
N ILE A 29 -16.22 -14.18 -9.29
CA ILE A 29 -15.55 -14.23 -10.59
C ILE A 29 -15.27 -15.68 -11.00
N LYS A 30 -14.85 -16.54 -10.07
CA LYS A 30 -14.71 -17.99 -10.30
C LYS A 30 -16.01 -18.58 -10.85
N VAL A 31 -17.15 -18.28 -10.22
CA VAL A 31 -18.46 -18.81 -10.66
C VAL A 31 -18.83 -18.31 -12.07
N LEU A 32 -18.57 -17.04 -12.36
CA LEU A 32 -18.85 -16.45 -13.67
C LEU A 32 -18.01 -17.08 -14.77
N ILE A 33 -16.70 -17.22 -14.54
CA ILE A 33 -15.78 -17.91 -15.46
C ILE A 33 -16.17 -19.37 -15.62
N GLY A 34 -16.34 -20.09 -14.50
CA GLY A 34 -16.63 -21.51 -14.48
C GLY A 34 -17.91 -21.90 -15.21
N THR A 35 -18.86 -20.98 -15.32
CA THR A 35 -20.13 -21.20 -16.02
C THR A 35 -20.17 -20.56 -17.42
N SER A 36 -19.13 -19.83 -17.84
CA SER A 36 -19.06 -19.20 -19.16
C SER A 36 -19.09 -20.23 -20.28
N LYS A 37 -19.51 -19.83 -21.47
CA LYS A 37 -19.61 -20.73 -22.62
C LYS A 37 -18.42 -20.51 -23.54
N ILE A 38 -17.73 -21.59 -23.89
CA ILE A 38 -16.69 -21.59 -24.91
C ILE A 38 -17.37 -21.44 -26.27
N ASN A 39 -16.75 -20.68 -27.17
CA ASN A 39 -17.28 -20.49 -28.51
C ASN A 39 -17.41 -21.84 -29.25
N GLN A 40 -18.50 -22.00 -30.03
CA GLN A 40 -18.80 -23.26 -30.73
C GLN A 40 -17.71 -23.70 -31.72
N GLU A 41 -16.91 -22.77 -32.23
CA GLU A 41 -15.77 -23.05 -33.11
C GLU A 41 -14.61 -23.74 -32.37
N ASP A 42 -14.53 -23.61 -31.04
CA ASP A 42 -13.47 -24.12 -30.16
C ASP A 42 -13.92 -25.29 -29.26
N LYS A 43 -14.90 -26.12 -29.69
CA LYS A 43 -15.40 -27.26 -28.89
C LYS A 43 -14.31 -28.23 -28.39
N ARG A 44 -13.20 -28.35 -29.12
CA ARG A 44 -12.05 -29.19 -28.70
C ARG A 44 -11.35 -28.68 -27.44
N ALA A 45 -11.53 -27.40 -27.10
CA ALA A 45 -10.95 -26.77 -25.92
C ALA A 45 -11.71 -27.11 -24.63
N GLN A 46 -13.00 -27.43 -24.72
CA GLN A 46 -13.86 -27.63 -23.55
C GLN A 46 -13.36 -28.77 -22.65
N ASP A 47 -13.04 -29.94 -23.22
CA ASP A 47 -12.54 -31.09 -22.47
C ASP A 47 -11.16 -30.87 -21.81
N GLN A 48 -10.40 -29.86 -22.27
CA GLN A 48 -9.10 -29.50 -21.69
C GLN A 48 -9.20 -28.39 -20.64
N LEU A 49 -10.29 -27.62 -20.69
CA LEU A 49 -10.55 -26.48 -19.83
C LEU A 49 -11.48 -26.81 -18.67
N ASP A 50 -12.20 -27.93 -18.70
CA ASP A 50 -13.07 -28.30 -17.59
C ASP A 50 -12.26 -28.93 -16.45
N CYS A 51 -12.41 -28.36 -15.25
CA CYS A 51 -11.82 -28.90 -14.04
C CYS A 51 -12.54 -30.22 -13.67
N PRO A 52 -11.84 -31.35 -13.53
CA PRO A 52 -12.45 -32.63 -13.20
C PRO A 52 -13.10 -32.71 -11.81
N ILE A 53 -12.83 -31.74 -10.93
CA ILE A 53 -13.33 -31.71 -9.55
C ILE A 53 -14.65 -30.92 -9.48
N CYS A 54 -14.70 -29.70 -10.03
CA CYS A 54 -15.90 -28.87 -9.98
C CYS A 54 -16.76 -28.92 -11.25
N LEU A 55 -16.29 -29.60 -12.31
CA LEU A 55 -16.97 -29.76 -13.60
C LEU A 55 -17.33 -28.41 -14.25
N GLN A 56 -16.47 -27.42 -14.03
CA GLN A 56 -16.57 -26.06 -14.55
C GLN A 56 -15.24 -25.68 -15.19
N ILE A 57 -15.26 -24.64 -16.01
CA ILE A 57 -14.06 -24.09 -16.64
C ILE A 57 -13.05 -23.72 -15.55
N VAL A 58 -11.80 -24.15 -15.74
CA VAL A 58 -10.71 -23.98 -14.78
C VAL A 58 -10.51 -22.50 -14.44
N TYR A 59 -10.40 -22.22 -13.14
CA TYR A 59 -10.10 -20.92 -12.59
C TYR A 59 -8.79 -21.00 -11.81
N ASN A 60 -7.85 -20.09 -12.08
CA ASN A 60 -6.44 -20.19 -11.61
C ASN A 60 -5.90 -21.62 -11.81
N PRO A 61 -5.72 -22.04 -13.07
CA PRO A 61 -5.41 -23.42 -13.41
C PRO A 61 -4.07 -23.87 -12.82
N VAL A 62 -4.04 -25.10 -12.32
CA VAL A 62 -2.83 -25.86 -11.94
C VAL A 62 -2.86 -27.22 -12.61
N GLU A 63 -1.69 -27.79 -12.88
CA GLU A 63 -1.58 -29.11 -13.50
C GLU A 63 -1.14 -30.17 -12.49
N CYS A 64 -1.65 -31.40 -12.66
CA CYS A 64 -1.08 -32.56 -11.98
C CYS A 64 0.34 -32.83 -12.52
N SER A 65 1.32 -32.97 -11.62
CA SER A 65 2.71 -33.30 -11.98
C SER A 65 2.84 -34.55 -12.88
N ASN A 66 1.97 -35.54 -12.69
CA ASN A 66 2.05 -36.82 -13.36
C ASN A 66 1.26 -36.89 -14.67
N CYS A 67 -0.06 -36.61 -14.64
CA CYS A 67 -0.92 -36.76 -15.81
C CYS A 67 -1.19 -35.45 -16.58
N GLN A 68 -0.67 -34.32 -16.11
CA GLN A 68 -0.77 -33.00 -16.76
C GLN A 68 -2.20 -32.52 -17.02
N LYS A 69 -3.17 -33.07 -16.28
CA LYS A 69 -4.56 -32.59 -16.32
C LYS A 69 -4.69 -31.33 -15.47
N CYS A 70 -5.48 -30.37 -15.97
CA CYS A 70 -5.71 -29.09 -15.33
C CYS A 70 -6.83 -29.18 -14.28
N PHE A 71 -6.67 -28.41 -13.21
CA PHE A 71 -7.66 -28.25 -12.15
C PHE A 71 -7.67 -26.79 -11.70
N CYS A 72 -8.75 -26.34 -11.07
CA CYS A 72 -8.70 -25.11 -10.30
C CYS A 72 -7.76 -25.30 -9.09
N GLU A 73 -6.92 -24.31 -8.81
CA GLU A 73 -6.01 -24.33 -7.65
C GLU A 73 -6.74 -24.64 -6.34
N ASP A 74 -7.85 -23.94 -6.10
CA ASP A 74 -8.66 -24.11 -4.89
C ASP A 74 -9.35 -25.48 -4.81
N CYS A 75 -9.73 -26.06 -5.95
CA CYS A 75 -10.27 -27.41 -6.03
C CYS A 75 -9.23 -28.46 -5.66
N VAL A 76 -7.98 -28.32 -6.12
CA VAL A 76 -6.88 -29.22 -5.73
C VAL A 76 -6.55 -29.07 -4.25
N ASN A 77 -6.46 -27.84 -3.76
CA ASN A 77 -6.18 -27.58 -2.34
C ASN A 77 -7.28 -28.18 -1.45
N SER A 78 -8.55 -27.98 -1.81
CA SER A 78 -9.69 -28.58 -1.10
C SER A 78 -9.70 -30.11 -1.18
N TRP A 79 -9.22 -30.68 -2.29
CA TRP A 79 -9.11 -32.13 -2.47
C TRP A 79 -8.03 -32.72 -1.56
N LEU A 80 -6.86 -32.09 -1.51
CA LEU A 80 -5.71 -32.51 -0.70
C LEU A 80 -5.90 -32.31 0.81
N GLN A 81 -6.69 -31.30 1.21
CA GLN A 81 -7.00 -31.04 2.62
C GLN A 81 -7.95 -32.07 3.26
N ARG A 82 -8.65 -32.87 2.45
CA ARG A 82 -9.47 -33.96 2.98
C ARG A 82 -8.53 -35.10 3.37
N ASP A 83 -8.48 -35.45 4.67
CA ASP A 83 -7.55 -36.42 5.31
C ASP A 83 -7.35 -37.80 4.64
N ARG A 84 -8.10 -38.12 3.58
CA ARG A 84 -8.06 -39.40 2.86
C ARG A 84 -7.62 -39.33 1.40
N TYR A 85 -7.23 -38.16 0.88
CA TYR A 85 -6.91 -38.01 -0.55
C TYR A 85 -5.59 -37.27 -0.78
N ASP A 86 -4.54 -38.02 -1.10
CA ASP A 86 -3.25 -37.49 -1.61
C ASP A 86 -3.05 -37.77 -3.11
N SER A 87 -4.02 -38.45 -3.74
CA SER A 87 -3.95 -38.92 -5.12
C SER A 87 -4.79 -38.09 -6.10
N CYS A 88 -4.36 -38.01 -7.35
CA CYS A 88 -5.06 -37.33 -8.43
C CYS A 88 -6.36 -38.09 -8.77
N PRO A 89 -7.51 -37.40 -8.87
CA PRO A 89 -8.80 -38.06 -9.14
C PRO A 89 -8.85 -38.76 -10.51
N LEU A 90 -7.93 -38.42 -11.42
CA LEU A 90 -7.87 -39.00 -12.76
C LEU A 90 -6.85 -40.14 -12.87
N CYS A 91 -5.58 -39.91 -12.51
CA CYS A 91 -4.53 -40.93 -12.68
C CYS A 91 -4.25 -41.77 -11.42
N LYS A 92 -4.85 -41.43 -10.28
CA LYS A 92 -4.68 -42.11 -8.98
C LYS A 92 -3.24 -42.11 -8.44
N GLN A 93 -2.32 -41.37 -9.07
CA GLN A 93 -0.97 -41.13 -8.57
C GLN A 93 -0.96 -39.92 -7.63
N LYS A 94 0.05 -39.81 -6.77
CA LYS A 94 0.21 -38.69 -5.84
C LYS A 94 0.06 -37.34 -6.54
N LEU A 95 -0.93 -36.54 -6.13
CA LEU A 95 -1.23 -35.26 -6.74
C LEU A 95 -0.31 -34.18 -6.17
N VAL A 96 0.65 -33.75 -6.98
CA VAL A 96 1.46 -32.56 -6.70
C VAL A 96 1.03 -31.49 -7.70
N PRO A 97 0.31 -30.44 -7.27
CA PRO A 97 -0.03 -29.33 -8.15
C PRO A 97 1.23 -28.60 -8.56
N LYS A 98 1.37 -28.31 -9.85
CA LYS A 98 2.44 -27.48 -10.41
C LYS A 98 1.86 -26.41 -11.33
N GLN A 99 2.69 -25.40 -11.61
CA GLN A 99 2.40 -24.42 -12.64
C GLN A 99 2.13 -25.11 -13.98
N ILE A 100 1.13 -24.60 -14.69
CA ILE A 100 0.71 -25.15 -15.98
C ILE A 100 1.81 -25.02 -17.03
N HIS A 101 1.87 -25.97 -17.95
CA HIS A 101 2.84 -25.93 -19.03
C HIS A 101 2.56 -24.74 -19.96
N ARG A 102 3.62 -24.06 -20.44
CA ARG A 102 3.52 -22.83 -21.26
C ARG A 102 2.55 -22.94 -22.44
N PHE A 103 2.49 -24.09 -23.11
CA PHE A 103 1.61 -24.30 -24.27
C PHE A 103 0.14 -24.45 -23.86
N VAL A 104 -0.10 -25.14 -22.74
CA VAL A 104 -1.45 -25.24 -22.17
C VAL A 104 -1.89 -23.86 -21.74
N ARG A 105 -1.05 -23.11 -21.03
CA ARG A 105 -1.32 -21.71 -20.68
C ARG A 105 -1.72 -20.86 -21.87
N GLN A 106 -0.92 -20.86 -22.93
CA GLN A 106 -1.21 -20.10 -24.14
C GLN A 106 -2.55 -20.53 -24.75
N PHE A 107 -2.82 -21.84 -24.79
CA PHE A 107 -4.08 -22.37 -25.28
C PHE A 107 -5.29 -21.90 -24.45
N ILE A 108 -5.19 -21.92 -23.11
CA ILE A 108 -6.23 -21.39 -22.22
C ILE A 108 -6.43 -19.90 -22.51
N GLU A 109 -5.35 -19.11 -22.53
CA GLU A 109 -5.39 -17.66 -22.71
C GLU A 109 -6.00 -17.25 -24.07
N ASP A 110 -5.74 -18.00 -25.13
CA ASP A 110 -6.25 -17.72 -26.48
C ASP A 110 -7.65 -18.28 -26.76
N THR A 111 -8.18 -19.16 -25.92
CA THR A 111 -9.53 -19.74 -26.12
C THR A 111 -10.59 -18.64 -26.10
N LEU A 112 -11.50 -18.67 -27.08
CA LEU A 112 -12.58 -17.70 -27.22
C LEU A 112 -13.85 -18.14 -26.51
N PHE A 113 -14.48 -17.21 -25.82
CA PHE A 113 -15.72 -17.37 -25.05
C PHE A 113 -16.85 -16.52 -25.64
N GLU A 114 -18.11 -16.89 -25.36
CA GLU A 114 -19.34 -16.17 -25.75
C GLU A 114 -19.57 -14.86 -24.96
N GLY A 115 -18.51 -14.16 -24.57
CA GLY A 115 -18.61 -12.84 -23.96
C GLY A 115 -19.03 -12.84 -22.50
N CYS A 116 -19.40 -11.66 -22.01
CA CYS A 116 -19.95 -11.48 -20.67
C CYS A 116 -21.35 -12.11 -20.58
N LYS A 117 -21.69 -12.71 -19.44
CA LYS A 117 -23.01 -13.30 -19.20
C LYS A 117 -24.11 -12.28 -18.89
N ASN A 118 -23.72 -11.09 -18.43
CA ASN A 118 -24.68 -10.09 -17.99
C ASN A 118 -25.33 -9.44 -19.21
N GLU A 119 -26.66 -9.47 -19.26
CA GLU A 119 -27.43 -8.95 -20.40
C GLU A 119 -27.29 -7.45 -20.64
N LEU A 120 -26.95 -6.72 -19.58
CA LEU A 120 -26.75 -5.28 -19.62
C LEU A 120 -25.29 -4.88 -19.89
N CYS A 121 -24.41 -5.85 -20.14
CA CYS A 121 -23.00 -5.60 -20.39
C CYS A 121 -22.72 -5.48 -21.88
N GLU A 122 -21.94 -4.47 -22.29
CA GLU A 122 -21.54 -4.26 -23.69
C GLU A 122 -20.75 -5.41 -24.30
N GLN A 123 -20.09 -6.24 -23.47
CA GLN A 123 -19.33 -7.41 -23.89
C GLN A 123 -20.18 -8.67 -24.00
N GLN A 124 -21.50 -8.59 -23.77
CA GLN A 124 -22.38 -9.74 -23.90
C GLN A 124 -22.42 -10.24 -25.36
N GLY A 125 -22.29 -11.56 -25.54
CA GLY A 125 -22.36 -12.21 -26.85
C GLY A 125 -21.19 -11.93 -27.79
N ARG A 126 -20.20 -11.12 -27.37
CA ARG A 126 -18.98 -10.87 -28.14
C ARG A 126 -17.97 -11.99 -27.92
N LYS A 127 -17.24 -12.39 -28.97
CA LYS A 127 -16.12 -13.32 -28.82
C LYS A 127 -15.00 -12.62 -28.03
N ILE A 128 -14.61 -13.19 -26.89
CA ILE A 128 -13.58 -12.63 -26.01
C ILE A 128 -12.63 -13.74 -25.54
N LYS A 129 -11.33 -13.44 -25.46
CA LYS A 129 -10.32 -14.39 -24.96
C LYS A 129 -10.49 -14.64 -23.47
N TYR A 130 -10.08 -15.81 -22.98
CA TYR A 130 -10.13 -16.14 -21.55
C TYR A 130 -9.44 -15.08 -20.67
N SER A 131 -8.23 -14.64 -21.05
CA SER A 131 -7.48 -13.65 -20.29
C SER A 131 -8.22 -12.32 -20.17
N ASP A 132 -8.91 -11.92 -21.24
CA ASP A 132 -9.64 -10.66 -21.31
C ASP A 132 -11.01 -10.77 -20.63
N LEU A 133 -11.66 -11.93 -20.70
CA LEU A 133 -12.87 -12.23 -19.95
C LEU A 133 -12.62 -12.22 -18.44
N LEU A 134 -11.49 -12.79 -18.02
CA LEU A 134 -11.05 -12.77 -16.63
C LEU A 134 -10.82 -11.33 -16.15
N LYS A 135 -10.06 -10.53 -16.90
CA LYS A 135 -9.84 -9.10 -16.62
C LYS A 135 -11.17 -8.33 -16.61
N HIS A 136 -12.07 -8.65 -17.53
CA HIS A 136 -13.38 -8.02 -17.62
C HIS A 136 -14.19 -8.24 -16.35
N TYR A 137 -14.39 -9.50 -15.92
CA TYR A 137 -15.09 -9.78 -14.67
C TYR A 137 -14.36 -9.26 -13.43
N GLN A 138 -13.02 -9.24 -13.45
CA GLN A 138 -12.20 -8.76 -12.34
C GLN A 138 -12.26 -7.25 -12.16
N TYR A 139 -12.26 -6.45 -13.22
CA TYR A 139 -12.04 -4.99 -13.12
C TYR A 139 -13.08 -4.15 -13.86
N GLN A 140 -13.64 -4.64 -14.97
CA GLN A 140 -14.34 -3.77 -15.93
C GLN A 140 -15.86 -3.94 -15.93
N CYS A 141 -16.38 -5.11 -15.56
CA CYS A 141 -17.80 -5.40 -15.63
C CYS A 141 -18.58 -4.67 -14.52
N GLU A 142 -19.29 -3.60 -14.86
CA GLU A 142 -20.11 -2.83 -13.93
C GLU A 142 -21.37 -3.57 -13.44
N GLU A 143 -21.85 -4.52 -14.25
CA GLU A 143 -23.07 -5.29 -14.01
C GLU A 143 -22.83 -6.57 -13.19
N VAL A 144 -21.59 -6.82 -12.79
CA VAL A 144 -21.28 -7.99 -11.97
C VAL A 144 -21.67 -7.74 -10.51
N LYS A 145 -22.36 -8.71 -9.90
CA LYS A 145 -22.62 -8.69 -8.46
C LYS A 145 -21.32 -9.01 -7.72
N VAL A 146 -20.89 -8.09 -6.87
CA VAL A 146 -19.72 -8.22 -6.01
C VAL A 146 -20.15 -8.28 -4.56
N SER A 147 -19.34 -8.91 -3.73
CA SER A 147 -19.56 -8.95 -2.28
C SER A 147 -18.84 -7.76 -1.63
N CYS A 148 -19.33 -7.30 -0.49
CA CYS A 148 -18.65 -6.23 0.23
C CYS A 148 -17.21 -6.63 0.61
N PRO A 149 -16.18 -5.85 0.25
CA PRO A 149 -14.79 -6.14 0.62
C PRO A 149 -14.56 -6.04 2.14
N LEU A 150 -15.42 -5.30 2.86
CA LEU A 150 -15.43 -5.20 4.32
C LEU A 150 -16.20 -6.36 4.99
N GLN A 151 -16.59 -7.38 4.22
CA GLN A 151 -17.26 -8.59 4.70
C GLN A 151 -18.53 -8.32 5.53
N CYS A 152 -19.28 -7.26 5.18
CA CYS A 152 -20.56 -6.96 5.86
C CYS A 152 -21.69 -7.93 5.48
N GLY A 153 -21.45 -8.84 4.53
CA GLY A 153 -22.42 -9.82 4.03
C GLY A 153 -23.31 -9.32 2.89
N SER A 154 -23.33 -8.03 2.57
CA SER A 154 -24.09 -7.50 1.43
C SER A 154 -23.45 -7.84 0.08
N GLN A 155 -24.30 -8.01 -0.93
CA GLN A 155 -23.92 -8.12 -2.33
C GLN A 155 -24.60 -7.00 -3.14
N TYR A 156 -23.88 -6.42 -4.10
CA TYR A 156 -24.35 -5.28 -4.89
C TYR A 156 -23.69 -5.29 -6.27
N LEU A 157 -24.24 -4.53 -7.23
CA LEU A 157 -23.60 -4.38 -8.54
C LEU A 157 -22.31 -3.58 -8.40
N ARG A 158 -21.26 -3.89 -9.16
CA ARG A 158 -19.98 -3.18 -9.09
C ARG A 158 -20.14 -1.67 -9.25
N LYS A 159 -21.02 -1.18 -10.14
CA LYS A 159 -21.33 0.26 -10.26
C LYS A 159 -21.88 0.90 -8.98
N GLN A 160 -22.50 0.12 -8.11
CA GLN A 160 -23.04 0.55 -6.80
C GLN A 160 -22.00 0.43 -5.68
N LYS A 161 -20.76 0.00 -5.96
CA LYS A 161 -19.72 -0.21 -4.95
C LYS A 161 -19.49 1.03 -4.09
N LYS A 162 -19.33 2.20 -4.72
CA LYS A 162 -19.10 3.46 -4.00
C LYS A 162 -20.24 3.77 -3.04
N LEU A 163 -21.48 3.74 -3.55
CA LEU A 163 -22.69 3.98 -2.77
C LEU A 163 -22.81 3.03 -1.57
N HIS A 164 -22.49 1.75 -1.76
CA HIS A 164 -22.50 0.79 -0.66
C HIS A 164 -21.41 1.06 0.36
N ILE A 165 -20.16 1.29 -0.06
CA ILE A 165 -19.03 1.52 0.85
C ILE A 165 -19.29 2.73 1.74
N ASP A 166 -19.83 3.81 1.17
CA ASP A 166 -20.20 5.03 1.91
C ASP A 166 -21.28 4.78 2.98
N GLN A 167 -22.04 3.68 2.87
CA GLN A 167 -23.13 3.30 3.77
C GLN A 167 -22.84 1.99 4.53
N CYS A 168 -21.64 1.43 4.40
CA CYS A 168 -21.35 0.09 4.88
C CYS A 168 -21.18 0.10 6.40
N THR A 169 -21.94 -0.75 7.10
CA THR A 169 -21.91 -0.84 8.57
C THR A 169 -20.57 -1.31 9.14
N LYS A 170 -19.71 -1.92 8.31
CA LYS A 170 -18.37 -2.40 8.66
C LYS A 170 -17.25 -1.42 8.33
N ILE A 171 -17.57 -0.26 7.74
CA ILE A 171 -16.55 0.76 7.50
C ILE A 171 -16.15 1.39 8.83
N ASN A 172 -14.83 1.48 9.03
CA ASN A 172 -14.19 2.08 10.17
C ASN A 172 -13.56 3.40 9.73
N TYR A 173 -14.01 4.47 10.38
CA TYR A 173 -13.38 5.77 10.24
C TYR A 173 -12.32 5.93 11.31
N GLN A 174 -11.18 6.47 10.91
CA GLN A 174 -10.16 6.93 11.82
C GLN A 174 -10.29 8.44 11.97
N CYS A 175 -10.41 8.91 13.21
CA CYS A 175 -10.42 10.34 13.47
C CYS A 175 -8.99 10.90 13.31
N ARG A 176 -8.84 11.95 12.48
CA ARG A 176 -7.53 12.58 12.19
C ARG A 176 -6.82 13.13 13.44
N GLN A 177 -7.56 13.45 14.50
CA GLN A 177 -7.03 14.14 15.69
C GLN A 177 -6.58 13.20 16.80
N CYS A 178 -7.27 12.08 17.02
CA CYS A 178 -6.95 11.10 18.08
C CYS A 178 -6.33 9.81 17.55
N GLY A 179 -6.46 9.51 16.24
CA GLY A 179 -6.09 8.21 15.67
C GLY A 179 -7.04 7.05 16.01
N CYS A 180 -8.13 7.33 16.74
CA CYS A 180 -9.10 6.34 17.19
C CYS A 180 -10.05 5.88 16.07
N ASN A 181 -10.32 4.57 16.01
CA ASN A 181 -11.16 3.92 15.01
C ASN A 181 -12.61 3.81 15.53
N LYS A 182 -13.60 4.18 14.70
CA LYS A 182 -15.03 3.99 15.00
C LYS A 182 -15.78 3.35 13.83
N SER A 183 -16.69 2.43 14.14
CA SER A 183 -17.64 1.87 13.18
C SER A 183 -18.96 2.67 13.18
N ILE A 184 -19.64 2.77 12.03
CA ILE A 184 -20.90 3.54 11.88
C ILE A 184 -22.01 3.06 12.85
N LEU A 185 -22.03 1.77 13.22
CA LEU A 185 -23.10 1.20 14.05
C LEU A 185 -23.15 1.75 15.49
N GLU A 186 -22.13 2.48 15.93
CA GLU A 186 -22.10 3.13 17.24
C GLU A 186 -22.77 4.51 17.26
N GLU A 187 -23.55 4.87 16.24
CA GLU A 187 -24.29 6.15 16.16
C GLU A 187 -25.25 6.41 17.34
N LYS A 188 -25.58 5.40 18.16
CA LYS A 188 -26.37 5.58 19.39
C LYS A 188 -25.56 5.85 20.66
N GLN A 189 -24.23 5.77 20.61
CA GLN A 189 -23.37 6.11 21.74
C GLN A 189 -22.35 7.15 21.33
N VAL A 190 -22.70 8.39 21.68
CA VAL A 190 -21.90 9.61 21.83
C VAL A 190 -20.84 9.81 20.74
N PRO A 191 -20.94 10.86 19.90
CA PRO A 191 -19.88 11.20 18.95
C PRO A 191 -18.56 11.19 19.73
N HIS A 192 -17.53 10.55 19.19
CA HIS A 192 -16.22 10.54 19.82
C HIS A 192 -15.92 11.97 20.23
N ASN A 193 -15.92 12.23 21.54
CA ASN A 193 -15.84 13.59 22.01
C ASN A 193 -14.37 13.97 21.90
N CYS A 194 -13.93 14.38 20.70
CA CYS A 194 -12.60 14.94 20.48
C CYS A 194 -12.29 15.96 21.57
N ILE A 195 -13.31 16.67 22.09
CA ILE A 195 -13.19 17.62 23.18
C ILE A 195 -12.74 16.94 24.47
N GLU A 196 -13.28 15.78 24.87
CA GLU A 196 -12.82 15.05 26.06
C GLU A 196 -11.37 14.55 25.89
N TYR A 197 -11.03 14.01 24.72
CA TYR A 197 -9.65 13.61 24.43
C TYR A 197 -8.69 14.81 24.47
N LEU A 198 -9.07 15.92 23.84
CA LEU A 198 -8.29 17.16 23.84
C LEU A 198 -8.18 17.77 25.25
N GLN A 199 -9.26 17.75 26.04
CA GLN A 199 -9.25 18.17 27.44
C GLN A 199 -8.33 17.28 28.28
N GLN A 200 -8.31 15.97 28.01
CA GLN A 200 -7.42 15.03 28.68
C GLN A 200 -5.94 15.27 28.29
N GLN A 201 -5.67 15.57 27.02
CA GLN A 201 -4.33 15.96 26.56
C GLN A 201 -3.90 17.31 27.13
N GLU A 202 -4.80 18.30 27.17
CA GLU A 202 -4.57 19.61 27.78
C GLU A 202 -4.23 19.46 29.28
N SER A 203 -4.97 18.61 30.00
CA SER A 203 -4.69 18.31 31.41
C SER A 203 -3.31 17.65 31.60
N LYS A 204 -2.92 16.72 30.73
CA LYS A 204 -1.59 16.09 30.77
C LYS A 204 -0.48 17.10 30.48
N PHE A 205 -0.69 18.01 29.52
CA PHE A 205 0.26 19.08 29.24
C PHE A 205 0.40 20.06 30.41
N LYS A 206 -0.72 20.47 31.03
CA LYS A 206 -0.70 21.32 32.23
C LYS A 206 0.06 20.67 33.39
N GLN A 207 -0.17 19.38 33.66
CA GLN A 207 0.59 18.65 34.69
C GLN A 207 2.09 18.60 34.39
N LYS A 208 2.49 18.33 33.14
CA LYS A 208 3.92 18.34 32.74
C LYS A 208 4.58 19.71 32.90
N VAL A 209 3.84 20.80 32.66
CA VAL A 209 4.34 22.17 32.89
C VAL A 209 4.53 22.42 34.38
N GLU A 210 3.55 22.07 35.21
CA GLU A 210 3.65 22.22 36.67
C GLU A 210 4.80 21.38 37.29
N GLU A 211 5.05 20.18 36.77
CA GLU A 211 6.18 19.35 37.18
C GLU A 211 7.53 19.96 36.80
N LYS A 212 7.65 20.53 35.59
CA LYS A 212 8.84 21.27 35.16
C LYS A 212 9.09 22.50 36.03
N ASP A 213 8.05 23.25 36.37
CA ASP A 213 8.16 24.45 37.22
C ASP A 213 8.60 24.08 38.65
N LYS A 214 8.07 22.98 39.21
CA LYS A 214 8.49 22.47 40.52
C LYS A 214 9.96 22.00 40.51
N HIS A 215 10.40 21.35 39.44
CA HIS A 215 11.82 21.01 39.26
C HIS A 215 12.70 22.25 39.11
N ALA A 216 12.26 23.29 38.39
CA ALA A 216 13.01 24.54 38.24
C ALA A 216 13.19 25.30 39.57
N ILE A 217 12.27 25.15 40.52
CA ILE A 217 12.34 25.78 41.85
C ILE A 217 13.25 25.01 42.82
N GLN A 218 13.40 23.68 42.68
CA GLN A 218 14.28 22.88 43.54
C GLN A 218 15.77 22.92 43.14
N VAL A 219 16.12 23.42 41.96
CA VAL A 219 17.52 23.51 41.48
C VAL A 219 18.27 24.76 41.98
N LYS A 220 17.64 25.63 42.78
CA LYS A 220 18.31 26.80 43.41
C LYS A 220 18.98 26.52 44.76
N ALA A 221 19.72 25.41 44.86
CA ALA A 221 20.68 25.19 45.95
C ALA A 221 22.01 24.70 45.36
N PRO A 222 23.11 25.48 45.44
CA PRO A 222 24.39 25.05 44.92
C PRO A 222 25.00 24.05 45.90
N GLN A 223 24.88 22.76 45.60
CA GLN A 223 25.83 21.78 46.08
C GLN A 223 26.79 21.45 44.95
N ASN A 224 27.99 22.03 45.06
CA ASN A 224 29.20 21.55 44.43
C ASN A 224 29.32 20.05 44.70
N ASN A 225 29.09 19.23 43.69
CA ASN A 225 29.74 17.96 43.45
C ASN A 225 29.56 17.65 41.96
N GLY A 226 30.68 17.63 41.25
CA GLY A 226 30.73 17.53 39.80
C GLY A 226 30.26 16.17 39.31
N ASP A 227 29.27 16.18 38.44
CA ASP A 227 29.33 15.54 37.12
C ASP A 227 28.13 16.03 36.32
N SER A 228 28.22 17.27 35.83
CA SER A 228 27.19 17.90 35.01
C SER A 228 27.31 17.40 33.58
N GLY A 229 26.82 16.18 33.34
CA GLY A 229 26.53 15.69 31.99
C GLY A 229 25.45 16.58 31.38
N LEU A 230 25.88 17.60 30.62
CA LEU A 230 25.01 18.38 29.75
C LEU A 230 24.18 17.40 28.91
N PRO A 231 22.86 17.57 28.77
CA PRO A 231 22.07 16.76 27.87
C PRO A 231 22.71 16.86 26.48
N GLN A 232 23.30 15.76 26.02
CA GLN A 232 23.87 15.68 24.68
C GLN A 232 22.78 16.10 23.71
N GLN A 233 23.06 17.12 22.90
CA GLN A 233 22.20 17.50 21.80
C GLN A 233 21.96 16.24 20.96
N SER A 234 20.71 15.87 20.77
CA SER A 234 20.36 14.73 19.93
C SER A 234 20.75 15.06 18.49
N ASP A 235 21.68 14.30 17.92
CA ASP A 235 22.04 14.44 16.51
C ASP A 235 20.78 14.20 15.65
N GLN A 236 20.41 15.21 14.86
CA GLN A 236 19.29 15.17 13.93
C GLN A 236 19.81 14.92 12.51
N PHE A 237 19.15 14.03 11.78
CA PHE A 237 19.59 13.62 10.44
C PHE A 237 18.49 13.89 9.40
N TRP A 238 18.84 14.63 8.35
CA TRP A 238 17.92 14.91 7.24
C TRP A 238 18.14 13.93 6.09
N THR A 239 17.07 13.58 5.39
CA THR A 239 17.14 12.64 4.26
C THR A 239 16.34 13.13 3.06
N LYS A 240 16.62 12.55 1.89
CA LYS A 240 15.85 12.79 0.66
C LYS A 240 14.51 12.04 0.62
N LEU A 241 14.23 11.17 1.60
CA LEU A 241 13.05 10.29 1.59
C LEU A 241 11.96 10.74 2.56
N HIS A 242 12.28 11.66 3.48
CA HIS A 242 11.36 12.05 4.54
C HIS A 242 11.49 13.52 4.89
N LYS A 243 10.35 14.14 5.21
CA LYS A 243 10.25 15.57 5.45
C LYS A 243 10.81 16.00 6.81
N TYR A 244 10.74 15.14 7.82
CA TYR A 244 11.16 15.48 9.18
C TYR A 244 12.54 14.90 9.50
N PRO A 245 13.32 15.56 10.37
CA PRO A 245 14.61 15.03 10.78
C PRO A 245 14.42 13.73 11.56
N LEU A 246 15.34 12.78 11.36
CA LEU A 246 15.38 11.51 12.06
C LEU A 246 16.31 11.60 13.27
N GLU A 247 15.93 10.92 14.35
CA GLU A 247 16.76 10.77 15.54
C GLU A 247 17.42 9.38 15.55
N LYS A 248 18.72 9.34 15.86
CA LYS A 248 19.45 8.07 16.00
C LYS A 248 19.11 7.41 17.33
N MET A 249 18.65 6.17 17.28
CA MET A 249 18.37 5.38 18.49
C MET A 249 18.47 3.88 18.25
N THR A 250 18.50 3.11 19.33
CA THR A 250 18.36 1.65 19.26
C THR A 250 16.90 1.25 19.16
N TYR A 251 16.63 0.08 18.59
CA TYR A 251 15.28 -0.48 18.53
C TYR A 251 14.64 -0.61 19.92
N GLN A 252 15.43 -0.96 20.95
CA GLN A 252 14.96 -1.00 22.33
C GLN A 252 14.53 0.37 22.87
N GLN A 253 15.24 1.45 22.50
CA GLN A 253 14.88 2.82 22.89
C GLN A 253 13.58 3.26 22.21
N MET A 254 13.47 3.04 20.90
CA MET A 254 12.28 3.38 20.11
C MET A 254 11.01 2.74 20.69
N ARG A 255 11.07 1.46 21.08
CA ARG A 255 9.94 0.74 21.70
C ARG A 255 9.46 1.32 23.03
N LYS A 256 10.28 2.11 23.71
CA LYS A 256 9.92 2.78 24.97
C LYS A 256 9.28 4.15 24.74
N LEU A 257 9.26 4.65 23.51
CA LEU A 257 8.61 5.91 23.18
C LEU A 257 7.09 5.77 23.32
N PRO A 258 6.39 6.81 23.83
CA PRO A 258 4.93 6.82 23.87
C PRO A 258 4.33 6.61 22.47
N GLY A 259 3.27 5.80 22.34
CA GLY A 259 2.61 5.55 21.05
C GLY A 259 3.29 4.52 20.15
N HIS A 260 4.37 3.88 20.61
CA HIS A 260 5.15 2.89 19.84
C HIS A 260 4.81 1.45 20.24
N GLU A 261 3.61 1.20 20.77
CA GLU A 261 3.17 -0.14 21.20
C GLU A 261 3.10 -1.14 20.03
N GLY A 262 3.00 -0.66 18.78
CA GLY A 262 3.03 -1.49 17.56
C GLY A 262 4.38 -2.15 17.27
N TYR A 263 5.47 -1.62 17.84
CA TYR A 263 6.84 -2.10 17.59
C TYR A 263 7.28 -3.22 18.54
N GLN A 264 6.36 -4.05 19.05
CA GLN A 264 6.71 -5.04 20.07
C GLN A 264 7.56 -6.22 19.58
N ILE A 265 7.45 -6.56 18.30
CA ILE A 265 8.02 -7.80 17.74
C ILE A 265 9.17 -7.48 16.79
N SER A 266 8.96 -6.51 15.90
CA SER A 266 9.92 -6.15 14.86
C SER A 266 9.71 -4.74 14.34
N TRP A 267 10.66 -4.28 13.52
CA TRP A 267 10.55 -3.06 12.71
C TRP A 267 11.05 -3.31 11.27
N PHE A 268 10.80 -2.36 10.37
CA PHE A 268 11.24 -2.41 8.97
C PHE A 268 11.78 -1.06 8.52
N CYS A 269 12.74 -1.06 7.59
CA CYS A 269 13.21 0.17 6.97
C CYS A 269 12.21 0.67 5.91
N ASP A 270 11.70 1.89 6.06
CA ASP A 270 10.72 2.50 5.18
C ASP A 270 11.27 2.89 3.81
N ALA A 271 12.60 2.98 3.67
CA ALA A 271 13.22 3.16 2.36
C ALA A 271 12.79 2.08 1.36
N LYS A 272 12.37 0.88 1.80
CA LYS A 272 11.82 -0.17 0.91
C LYS A 272 10.64 0.31 0.04
N ASN A 273 9.91 1.32 0.50
CA ASN A 273 8.77 1.88 -0.23
C ASN A 273 9.19 2.84 -1.35
N PHE A 274 10.45 3.28 -1.37
CA PHE A 274 11.00 4.25 -2.32
C PHE A 274 11.80 3.54 -3.42
N LEU A 275 11.13 3.22 -4.52
CA LEU A 275 11.70 2.42 -5.62
C LEU A 275 11.44 3.10 -6.96
N GLY A 276 12.46 3.81 -7.45
CA GLY A 276 12.49 4.47 -8.74
C GLY A 276 11.43 5.55 -8.93
N CYS A 277 11.42 6.11 -10.14
CA CYS A 277 10.35 7.01 -10.57
C CYS A 277 9.11 6.19 -10.95
N LYS A 278 7.97 6.51 -10.34
CA LYS A 278 6.68 5.87 -10.64
C LYS A 278 6.09 6.30 -11.98
N GLY A 279 6.56 7.41 -12.55
CA GLY A 279 6.23 7.85 -13.91
C GLY A 279 6.99 7.11 -15.01
N GLY A 280 7.81 6.10 -14.68
CA GLY A 280 8.52 5.28 -15.67
C GLY A 280 9.83 5.87 -16.19
N GLN A 281 10.29 7.01 -15.65
CA GLN A 281 11.64 7.48 -15.91
C GLN A 281 12.65 6.55 -15.21
N ASP A 282 13.83 6.36 -15.78
CA ASP A 282 14.93 5.64 -15.14
C ASP A 282 16.24 6.43 -15.26
N LEU A 283 17.33 5.84 -14.77
CA LEU A 283 18.66 6.47 -14.78
C LEU A 283 19.33 6.46 -16.17
N MET A 284 18.86 5.63 -17.09
CA MET A 284 19.45 5.40 -18.41
C MET A 284 18.73 6.17 -19.53
N PHE A 285 17.45 6.49 -19.36
CA PHE A 285 16.65 7.19 -20.36
C PHE A 285 16.84 8.71 -20.34
N ASN A 286 16.46 9.32 -21.46
CA ASN A 286 16.57 10.75 -21.70
C ASN A 286 15.66 11.55 -20.77
N PHE A 287 16.11 12.78 -20.48
CA PHE A 287 15.33 13.81 -19.80
C PHE A 287 13.90 13.94 -20.39
N CYS A 288 12.93 14.22 -19.53
CA CYS A 288 11.58 14.56 -19.96
C CYS A 288 11.60 15.87 -20.75
N GLY A 289 11.07 15.82 -21.97
CA GLY A 289 11.08 16.92 -22.93
C GLY A 289 9.69 17.43 -23.32
N ASP A 290 8.64 17.12 -22.55
CA ASP A 290 7.30 17.67 -22.77
C ASP A 290 7.09 18.94 -21.91
N PRO A 291 7.01 20.14 -22.50
CA PRO A 291 6.90 21.41 -21.79
C PRO A 291 5.69 21.52 -20.86
N GLN A 292 4.63 20.76 -21.13
CA GLN A 292 3.38 20.79 -20.34
C GLN A 292 3.37 19.79 -19.20
N THR A 293 4.43 18.98 -19.03
CA THR A 293 4.49 18.01 -17.94
C THR A 293 4.53 18.73 -16.59
N LEU A 294 3.60 18.34 -15.72
CA LEU A 294 3.55 18.81 -14.33
C LEU A 294 4.72 18.24 -13.54
N THR A 295 5.44 19.15 -12.89
CA THR A 295 6.63 18.89 -12.09
C THR A 295 6.43 19.53 -10.71
N TYR A 296 6.82 18.81 -9.66
CA TYR A 296 6.81 19.28 -8.29
C TYR A 296 8.23 19.62 -7.90
N HIS A 297 8.55 20.91 -7.90
CA HIS A 297 9.90 21.44 -7.83
C HIS A 297 10.17 22.09 -6.47
N CYS A 298 11.39 21.95 -5.97
CA CYS A 298 11.91 22.73 -4.84
C CYS A 298 12.88 23.81 -5.33
N ASP A 299 12.48 25.08 -5.19
CA ASP A 299 13.32 26.23 -5.58
C ASP A 299 14.64 26.33 -4.78
N ILE A 300 14.71 25.70 -3.59
CA ILE A 300 15.87 25.79 -2.70
C ILE A 300 16.90 24.70 -3.02
N CYS A 301 16.45 23.48 -3.34
CA CYS A 301 17.32 22.32 -3.52
C CYS A 301 17.45 21.85 -4.99
N ASN A 302 16.71 22.48 -5.92
CA ASN A 302 16.54 21.98 -7.28
C ASN A 302 16.08 20.50 -7.32
N PHE A 303 15.21 20.12 -6.40
CA PHE A 303 14.66 18.77 -6.31
C PHE A 303 13.35 18.68 -7.08
N ASP A 304 13.20 17.66 -7.91
CA ASP A 304 12.08 17.48 -8.83
C ASP A 304 11.39 16.12 -8.69
N PHE A 305 10.08 16.17 -8.50
CA PHE A 305 9.19 15.03 -8.68
C PHE A 305 8.30 15.19 -9.91
N CYS A 306 8.12 14.08 -10.65
CA CYS A 306 6.97 14.01 -11.56
C CYS A 306 5.68 13.90 -10.77
N GLN A 307 4.57 14.29 -11.38
CA GLN A 307 3.26 14.19 -10.76
C GLN A 307 2.98 12.80 -10.16
N VAL A 308 3.29 11.73 -10.91
CA VAL A 308 3.06 10.34 -10.44
C VAL A 308 3.89 10.02 -9.19
N CYS A 309 5.12 10.51 -9.09
CA CYS A 309 5.95 10.35 -7.90
C CYS A 309 5.45 11.18 -6.73
N TYR A 310 5.00 12.41 -6.97
CA TYR A 310 4.43 13.25 -5.92
C TYR A 310 3.12 12.66 -5.38
N ASP A 311 2.24 12.18 -6.25
CA ASP A 311 0.99 11.53 -5.86
C ASP A 311 1.23 10.25 -5.05
N PHE A 312 2.33 9.54 -5.33
CA PHE A 312 2.67 8.28 -4.69
C PHE A 312 3.49 8.45 -3.39
N TYR A 313 4.57 9.24 -3.42
CA TYR A 313 5.47 9.45 -2.28
C TYR A 313 5.06 10.64 -1.40
N GLY A 314 4.17 11.50 -1.88
CA GLY A 314 3.84 12.76 -1.23
C GLY A 314 4.99 13.76 -1.29
N ASN A 315 4.90 14.77 -0.42
CA ASN A 315 5.96 15.75 -0.21
C ASN A 315 7.03 15.18 0.74
N ALA A 316 7.81 14.23 0.23
CA ALA A 316 8.89 13.55 0.96
C ALA A 316 10.16 14.41 1.11
N HIS A 317 10.22 15.56 0.43
CA HIS A 317 11.35 16.47 0.47
C HIS A 317 11.30 17.35 1.73
N LYS A 318 12.48 17.79 2.22
CA LYS A 318 12.57 18.63 3.43
C LYS A 318 11.88 19.98 3.28
N HIS A 319 11.87 20.54 2.06
CA HIS A 319 11.14 21.76 1.72
C HIS A 319 9.84 21.44 0.98
N ASP A 320 8.93 22.41 0.96
CA ASP A 320 7.70 22.26 0.17
C ASP A 320 7.98 22.28 -1.32
N LEU A 321 7.40 21.30 -2.02
CA LEU A 321 7.44 21.23 -3.48
C LEU A 321 6.29 22.02 -4.07
N ILE A 322 6.60 22.85 -5.06
CA ILE A 322 5.65 23.70 -5.78
C ILE A 322 5.30 23.00 -7.10
N CYS A 323 4.00 22.88 -7.37
CA CYS A 323 3.53 22.37 -8.65
C CYS A 323 3.72 23.43 -9.74
N THR A 324 4.49 23.08 -10.76
CA THR A 324 4.84 23.93 -11.90
C THR A 324 4.91 23.10 -13.18
N THR A 325 5.13 23.73 -14.33
CA THR A 325 5.40 23.03 -15.59
C THR A 325 6.88 23.13 -15.94
N TRP A 326 7.40 22.17 -16.69
CA TRP A 326 8.77 22.24 -17.17
C TRP A 326 9.02 23.51 -18.02
N GLN A 327 8.03 23.97 -18.79
CA GLN A 327 8.12 25.24 -19.52
C GLN A 327 8.38 26.45 -18.60
N GLN A 328 7.78 26.48 -17.41
CA GLN A 328 8.00 27.53 -16.43
C GLN A 328 9.40 27.41 -15.81
N LEU A 329 9.83 26.20 -15.46
CA LEU A 329 11.19 25.95 -14.94
C LEU A 329 12.29 26.37 -15.92
N MET A 330 12.10 26.15 -17.23
CA MET A 330 13.03 26.62 -18.26
C MET A 330 13.21 28.14 -18.29
N GLN A 331 12.21 28.90 -17.83
CA GLN A 331 12.29 30.37 -17.79
C GLN A 331 13.03 30.86 -16.54
N THR A 332 13.01 30.08 -15.45
CA THR A 332 13.62 30.46 -14.17
C THR A 332 15.03 29.89 -13.98
N ASN A 333 15.34 28.75 -14.59
CA ASN A 333 16.63 28.08 -14.43
C ASN A 333 17.14 27.50 -15.76
N GLU A 334 18.30 27.98 -16.22
CA GLU A 334 18.87 27.57 -17.52
C GLU A 334 19.25 26.08 -17.58
N GLY A 335 19.48 25.43 -16.43
CA GLY A 335 19.77 24.01 -16.35
C GLY A 335 18.66 23.12 -16.90
N TYR A 336 17.41 23.61 -16.92
CA TYR A 336 16.26 22.88 -17.44
C TYR A 336 16.14 22.92 -18.97
N LYS A 337 16.98 23.69 -19.69
CA LYS A 337 16.91 23.79 -21.16
C LYS A 337 17.16 22.46 -21.88
N VAL A 338 17.90 21.54 -21.26
CA VAL A 338 18.20 20.20 -21.81
C VAL A 338 17.15 19.14 -21.46
N GLY A 339 16.10 19.54 -20.74
CA GLY A 339 15.10 18.65 -20.14
C GLY A 339 15.31 18.50 -18.64
N TRP A 340 14.44 17.75 -17.99
CA TRP A 340 14.51 17.49 -16.55
C TRP A 340 14.29 16.00 -16.25
N ARG A 341 14.68 15.56 -15.05
CA ARG A 341 14.53 14.17 -14.62
C ARG A 341 14.05 14.14 -13.18
N CYS A 342 13.13 13.24 -12.90
CA CYS A 342 12.62 13.04 -11.56
C CYS A 342 13.71 12.48 -10.64
N ASP A 343 13.94 13.11 -9.49
CA ASP A 343 14.94 12.68 -8.50
C ASP A 343 14.62 11.31 -7.88
N ALA A 344 13.35 10.89 -7.92
CA ALA A 344 12.97 9.54 -7.52
C ALA A 344 13.63 8.44 -8.37
N THR A 345 14.20 8.76 -9.54
CA THR A 345 15.05 7.81 -10.29
C THR A 345 16.26 7.32 -9.50
N GLY A 346 16.73 8.11 -8.52
CA GLY A 346 17.80 7.74 -7.59
C GLY A 346 17.33 6.95 -6.38
N TYR A 347 16.05 6.60 -6.27
CA TYR A 347 15.54 5.79 -5.17
C TYR A 347 15.66 4.31 -5.52
N PHE A 348 16.41 3.56 -4.71
CA PHE A 348 16.71 2.15 -4.96
C PHE A 348 16.11 1.21 -3.92
N GLY A 349 15.27 1.72 -3.03
CA GLY A 349 14.77 0.98 -1.90
C GLY A 349 15.80 0.85 -0.78
N CYS A 350 15.39 0.18 0.29
CA CYS A 350 16.31 -0.52 1.19
C CYS A 350 16.91 -1.71 0.43
N GLN A 351 18.15 -2.13 0.71
CA GLN A 351 18.71 -3.35 0.11
C GLN A 351 18.17 -4.62 0.77
N ASP A 352 17.79 -4.52 2.05
CA ASP A 352 17.29 -5.64 2.84
C ASP A 352 15.75 -5.73 2.79
N GLN A 353 15.16 -5.54 1.59
CA GLN A 353 13.76 -5.16 1.29
C GLN A 353 12.63 -5.87 2.06
N GLU A 354 12.89 -7.04 2.66
CA GLU A 354 11.90 -7.85 3.36
C GLU A 354 12.38 -8.36 4.73
N SER A 355 13.57 -7.96 5.17
CA SER A 355 14.10 -8.41 6.46
C SER A 355 13.32 -7.77 7.60
N ILE A 356 12.56 -8.60 8.29
CA ILE A 356 12.00 -8.28 9.60
C ILE A 356 13.17 -8.09 10.55
N ARG A 357 13.35 -6.89 11.10
CA ARG A 357 14.44 -6.61 12.05
C ARG A 357 13.93 -6.77 13.48
N THR A 358 14.58 -7.66 14.22
CA THR A 358 14.20 -8.06 15.59
C THR A 358 15.29 -7.81 16.62
N ASN A 359 16.50 -7.41 16.20
CA ASN A 359 17.61 -7.17 17.12
C ASN A 359 17.36 -5.88 17.92
N HIS A 360 17.18 -6.00 19.23
CA HIS A 360 16.87 -4.88 20.12
C HIS A 360 18.00 -3.85 20.25
N GLU A 361 19.25 -4.27 20.05
CA GLU A 361 20.43 -3.39 20.13
C GLU A 361 20.76 -2.73 18.79
N GLU A 362 20.02 -3.07 17.73
CA GLU A 362 20.22 -2.50 16.41
C GLU A 362 19.92 -1.00 16.40
N VAL A 363 20.82 -0.25 15.77
CA VAL A 363 20.68 1.19 15.59
C VAL A 363 19.82 1.46 14.35
N LEU A 364 18.89 2.39 14.51
CA LEU A 364 18.04 2.90 13.44
C LEU A 364 17.84 4.41 13.60
N TYR A 365 17.22 5.02 12.60
CA TYR A 365 16.95 6.45 12.54
C TYR A 365 15.46 6.66 12.38
N HIS A 366 14.86 7.36 13.33
CA HIS A 366 13.43 7.33 13.56
C HIS A 366 12.83 8.74 13.66
N ASP A 367 11.69 8.95 13.00
CA ASP A 367 10.80 10.08 13.27
C ASP A 367 9.60 9.64 14.10
N SER A 368 9.54 10.11 15.34
CA SER A 368 8.47 9.81 16.30
C SER A 368 7.10 10.40 15.96
N ILE A 369 7.04 11.36 15.04
CA ILE A 369 5.79 12.01 14.62
C ILE A 369 5.17 11.23 13.46
N ALA A 370 5.95 10.92 12.42
CA ALA A 370 5.45 10.23 11.24
C ALA A 370 5.58 8.70 11.30
N PHE A 371 6.24 8.15 12.34
CA PHE A 371 6.59 6.74 12.45
C PHE A 371 7.40 6.26 11.23
N PHE A 372 8.42 7.04 10.86
CA PHE A 372 9.29 6.74 9.72
C PHE A 372 10.65 6.22 10.19
N ASP A 373 11.04 5.04 9.72
CA ASP A 373 12.23 4.32 10.17
C ASP A 373 13.22 4.08 9.03
N LEU A 374 14.50 4.38 9.24
CA LEU A 374 15.59 4.00 8.35
C LEU A 374 16.65 3.16 9.06
N CYS A 375 17.13 2.13 8.37
CA CYS A 375 18.37 1.47 8.76
C CYS A 375 19.59 2.34 8.44
N GLU A 376 20.71 2.02 9.08
CA GLU A 376 21.95 2.79 8.93
C GLU A 376 22.45 2.88 7.49
N ASP A 377 22.37 1.79 6.72
CA ASP A 377 22.79 1.79 5.31
C ASP A 377 21.90 2.70 4.45
N CYS A 378 20.60 2.73 4.72
CA CYS A 378 19.68 3.62 4.03
C CYS A 378 19.90 5.07 4.42
N LEU A 379 20.17 5.35 5.70
CA LEU A 379 20.53 6.71 6.10
C LEU A 379 21.77 7.18 5.35
N ARG A 380 22.89 6.44 5.41
CA ARG A 380 24.14 6.83 4.73
C ARG A 380 23.95 7.10 3.24
N LYS A 381 23.03 6.37 2.60
CA LYS A 381 22.72 6.51 1.18
C LYS A 381 21.85 7.73 0.86
N TYR A 382 20.90 8.06 1.72
CA TYR A 382 19.87 9.07 1.44
C TYR A 382 20.00 10.34 2.29
N GLN A 383 21.01 10.42 3.16
CA GLN A 383 21.29 11.58 3.98
C GLN A 383 21.57 12.80 3.11
N VAL A 384 21.13 13.97 3.60
CA VAL A 384 21.45 15.28 3.04
C VAL A 384 22.37 15.98 4.04
N ASP A 385 23.54 16.40 3.58
CA ASP A 385 24.46 17.17 4.42
C ASP A 385 23.87 18.57 4.65
N ASP A 386 23.83 19.01 5.91
CA ASP A 386 23.31 20.34 6.28
C ASP A 386 24.29 21.46 5.85
N ASP A 387 25.54 21.09 5.57
CA ASP A 387 26.64 22.00 5.28
C ASP A 387 26.71 22.44 3.80
N SER A 388 25.81 21.98 2.92
CA SER A 388 25.71 22.51 1.57
C SER A 388 25.02 23.88 1.58
N ASN A 389 25.73 24.87 2.13
CA ASN A 389 25.62 26.28 1.79
C ASN A 389 26.23 26.57 0.40
N ASP A 390 26.46 25.53 -0.42
CA ASP A 390 26.87 25.62 -1.82
C ASP A 390 25.68 26.10 -2.67
N PHE A 391 25.32 27.37 -2.48
CA PHE A 391 24.75 28.19 -3.54
C PHE A 391 25.93 28.75 -4.35
N ASP A 392 26.34 28.01 -5.37
CA ASP A 392 27.08 28.54 -6.53
C ASP A 392 26.51 27.95 -7.83
#